data_AF-A0AA46X2H1-F1
#
_entry.id   AF-A0AA46X2H1-F1
#
_cell.length_a   1.000
_cell.length_b   1.000
_cell.length_c   1.000
_cell.angle_alpha   90.00
_cell.angle_beta   90.00
_cell.angle_gamma   90.00
#
_symmetry.space_group_name_H-M   'P 1'
#
loop_
_entity.id
_entity.type
_entity.pdbx_description
1 polymer ?
#
loop_
_entity_poly.entity_id
_entity_poly.type
_entity_poly.pdbx_seq_one_letter_code
_entity_poly.pdbx_strand_id
1 'polypeptide(L)' 'MATFMEKDILIECISTALGLTAYNNNLNHPARIELLELRNKLYGMDPEEINYKEELSFIKDKKAILESISN' A
#
# COMPACT_ATOMS: atom_id res chain seq x y z
N MET A 1 8.17 5.57 -14.20
CA MET A 1 7.02 5.63 -15.11
C MET A 1 6.28 4.33 -15.00
N ALA A 2 5.09 4.37 -14.41
CA ALA A 2 4.17 3.25 -14.35
C ALA A 2 3.13 3.36 -15.45
N THR A 3 2.51 2.24 -15.80
CA THR A 3 1.27 2.20 -16.58
C THR A 3 0.05 2.39 -15.69
N PHE A 4 -1.12 2.68 -16.28
CA PHE A 4 -2.39 2.69 -15.55
C PHE A 4 -2.64 1.36 -14.80
N MET A 5 -2.37 0.22 -15.45
CA MET A 5 -2.52 -1.09 -14.83
C MET A 5 -1.58 -1.29 -13.64
N GLU A 6 -0.32 -0.85 -13.75
CA GLU A 6 0.64 -0.92 -12.64
C GLU A 6 0.21 -0.04 -11.46
N LYS A 7 -0.32 1.15 -11.73
CA LYS A 7 -0.91 2.01 -10.68
C LYS A 7 -2.07 1.32 -9.97
N ASP A 8 -2.97 0.69 -10.71
CA ASP A 8 -4.10 -0.05 -10.12
C ASP A 8 -3.62 -1.23 -9.27
N ILE A 9 -2.59 -1.96 -9.71
CA ILE A 9 -1.97 -3.05 -8.94
C ILE A 9 -1.40 -2.53 -7.61
N LEU A 10 -0.75 -1.36 -7.58
CA LEU A 10 -0.25 -0.78 -6.33
C LEU A 10 -1.40 -0.49 -5.35
N ILE A 11 -2.48 0.14 -5.84
CA ILE A 11 -3.67 0.48 -5.04
C ILE A 11 -4.35 -0.78 -4.49
N GLU A 12 -4.45 -1.83 -5.29
CA GLU A 12 -5.02 -3.12 -4.88
C GLU A 12 -4.16 -3.80 -3.80
N CYS A 13 -2.84 -3.79 -3.99
CA CYS A 13 -1.90 -4.34 -3.01
C CYS A 13 -2.00 -3.62 -1.65
N ILE A 14 -2.14 -2.29 -1.67
CA ILE A 14 -2.39 -1.50 -0.46
C ILE A 14 -3.73 -1.89 0.18
N SER A 15 -4.80 -1.96 -0.61
CA SER A 15 -6.15 -2.29 -0.10
C SER A 15 -6.19 -3.66 0.56
N THR A 16 -5.51 -4.64 -0.02
CA THR A 16 -5.32 -5.97 0.58
C THR A 16 -4.59 -5.90 1.93
N ALA A 17 -3.48 -5.16 2.01
CA ALA A 17 -2.71 -5.01 3.26
C ALA A 17 -3.53 -4.30 4.36
N LEU A 18 -4.32 -3.29 3.99
CA LEU A 18 -5.20 -2.59 4.92
C LEU A 18 -6.36 -3.49 5.41
N GLY A 19 -6.88 -4.39 4.57
CA GLY A 19 -7.91 -5.36 4.94
C GLY A 19 -7.49 -6.26 6.10
N LEU A 20 -6.24 -6.71 6.12
CA LEU A 20 -5.68 -7.52 7.23
C LEU A 20 -5.75 -6.78 8.57
N THR A 21 -5.48 -5.47 8.57
CA THR A 21 -5.51 -4.66 9.79
C THR A 21 -6.91 -4.32 10.29
N ALA A 22 -7.90 -4.31 9.40
CA ALA A 22 -9.29 -4.16 9.82
C ALA A 22 -9.76 -5.40 10.59
N TYR A 23 -9.26 -6.58 10.21
CA TYR A 23 -9.56 -7.84 10.89
C TYR A 23 -8.95 -7.91 12.31
N ASN A 24 -7.73 -7.40 12.50
CA ASN A 24 -6.99 -7.49 13.77
C ASN A 24 -7.22 -6.29 14.73
N ASN A 25 -8.11 -5.34 14.39
CA ASN A 25 -8.38 -4.09 15.13
C ASN A 25 -7.16 -3.16 15.35
N ASN A 26 -6.04 -3.34 14.65
CA ASN A 26 -4.84 -2.51 14.82
C ASN A 26 -4.82 -1.30 13.87
N LEU A 27 -5.84 -0.44 14.00
CA LEU A 27 -6.11 0.66 13.07
C LEU A 27 -5.10 1.81 13.13
N ASN A 28 -4.32 1.92 14.20
CA ASN A 28 -3.35 3.00 14.41
C ASN A 28 -1.90 2.56 14.17
N HIS A 29 -1.68 1.36 13.61
CA HIS A 29 -0.34 0.89 13.34
C HIS A 29 0.39 1.81 12.33
N PRO A 30 1.65 2.22 12.57
CA PRO A 30 2.38 3.12 11.69
C PRO A 30 2.42 2.67 10.23
N ALA A 31 2.71 1.38 9.98
CA ALA A 31 2.72 0.82 8.62
C ALA A 31 1.36 0.93 7.89
N ARG A 32 0.25 0.91 8.65
CA ARG A 32 -1.09 1.10 8.08
C ARG A 32 -1.31 2.55 7.67
N ILE A 33 -0.88 3.51 8.51
CA ILE A 33 -0.99 4.94 8.23
C ILE A 33 -0.17 5.30 6.98
N GLU A 34 1.08 4.84 6.91
CA GLU A 34 1.95 5.06 5.75
C GLU A 34 1.36 4.48 4.45
N LEU A 35 0.73 3.30 4.50
CA LEU A 35 0.03 2.72 3.36
C LEU A 35 -1.20 3.56 2.94
N LEU A 36 -1.95 4.11 3.89
CA LEU A 36 -3.08 5.00 3.61
C LEU A 36 -2.62 6.30 2.93
N GLU A 37 -1.54 6.89 3.43
CA GLU A 37 -0.93 8.09 2.84
C GLU A 37 -0.47 7.84 1.41
N LEU A 38 0.23 6.72 1.18
CA LEU A 38 0.65 6.33 -0.16
C LEU A 38 -0.55 6.13 -1.09
N ARG A 39 -1.60 5.43 -0.66
CA ARG A 39 -2.81 5.24 -1.49
C ARG A 39 -3.44 6.56 -1.90
N ASN A 40 -3.57 7.50 -0.95
CA ASN A 40 -4.13 8.81 -1.22
C ASN A 40 -3.27 9.60 -2.21
N LYS A 41 -1.95 9.50 -2.09
CA LYS A 41 -1.00 10.07 -3.06
C LYS A 41 -1.18 9.46 -4.45
N LEU A 42 -1.20 8.13 -4.55
CA LEU A 42 -1.36 7.41 -5.82
C LEU A 42 -2.64 7.82 -6.55
N TYR A 43 -3.78 7.96 -5.86
CA TYR A 43 -5.02 8.42 -6.50
C TYR A 43 -4.89 9.79 -7.18
N GLY A 44 -4.04 10.68 -6.66
CA GLY A 44 -3.82 12.03 -7.20
C GLY A 44 -2.67 12.17 -8.20
N MET A 45 -1.89 11.12 -8.46
CA MET A 45 -0.74 11.16 -9.39
C MET A 45 -1.10 10.61 -10.76
N ASP A 46 -0.47 11.13 -11.80
CA ASP A 46 -0.49 10.46 -13.11
C ASP A 46 0.40 9.21 -13.07
N PRO A 47 0.05 8.11 -13.77
CA PRO A 47 0.86 6.89 -13.77
C PRO A 47 2.34 7.12 -14.14
N GLU A 48 2.59 8.06 -15.04
CA GLU A 48 3.91 8.36 -15.55
C GLU A 48 4.88 8.88 -14.47
N GLU A 49 4.32 9.55 -13.45
CA GLU A 49 5.04 10.11 -12.31
C GLU A 49 5.41 9.05 -11.26
N ILE A 50 4.82 7.86 -11.36
CA ILE A 50 4.97 6.79 -10.37
C ILE A 50 6.20 5.94 -10.70
N ASN A 51 7.03 5.71 -9.68
CA ASN A 51 8.08 4.69 -9.73
C ASN A 51 7.53 3.35 -9.24
N TYR A 52 6.93 2.59 -10.16
CA TYR A 52 6.23 1.34 -9.82
C TYR A 52 7.06 0.38 -8.96
N LYS A 53 8.34 0.17 -9.28
CA LYS A 53 9.18 -0.79 -8.56
C LYS A 53 9.47 -0.36 -7.13
N GLU A 54 9.70 0.93 -6.92
CA GLU A 54 9.96 1.50 -5.60
C GLU A 54 8.72 1.44 -4.72
N GLU A 55 7.58 1.91 -5.25
CA GLU A 55 6.31 1.88 -4.51
C GLU A 55 5.87 0.45 -4.21
N LEU A 56 6.05 -0.50 -5.15
CA LEU A 56 5.74 -1.91 -4.92
C LEU A 56 6.62 -2.52 -3.83
N SER A 57 7.91 -2.19 -3.79
CA SER A 57 8.82 -2.66 -2.74
C SER A 57 8.37 -2.14 -1.38
N PHE A 58 8.09 -0.84 -1.29
CA PHE A 58 7.58 -0.21 -0.08
C PHE A 58 6.29 -0.88 0.41
N ILE A 59 5.32 -1.11 -0.47
CA ILE A 59 4.04 -1.75 -0.10
C ILE A 59 4.27 -3.16 0.44
N LYS A 60 5.16 -3.95 -0.19
CA LYS A 60 5.50 -5.31 0.27
C LYS A 60 6.13 -5.30 1.65
N ASP A 61 7.05 -4.38 1.92
CA ASP A 61 7.70 -4.26 3.22
C ASP A 61 6.69 -3.93 4.33
N LYS A 62 5.79 -2.97 4.08
CA LYS A 62 4.74 -2.62 5.05
C LYS A 62 3.73 -3.74 5.24
N LYS A 63 3.34 -4.43 4.17
CA LYS A 63 2.44 -5.59 4.24
C LYS A 63 3.03 -6.70 5.10
N ALA A 64 4.32 -7.04 4.93
CA ALA A 64 4.98 -8.06 5.73
C ALA A 64 5.02 -7.71 7.24
N ILE A 65 5.22 -6.44 7.58
CA ILE A 65 5.12 -5.96 8.98
C ILE A 65 3.71 -6.15 9.53
N LEU A 66 2.68 -5.85 8.75
CA LEU A 66 1.29 -6.02 9.17
C LEU A 66 0.89 -7.50 9.29
N GLU A 67 1.42 -8.37 8.44
CA GLU A 67 1.21 -9.82 8.51
C GLU A 67 1.88 -10.44 9.74
N SER A 68 3.09 -9.99 10.11
CA SER A 68 3.81 -10.55 11.26
C SER A 68 3.16 -10.25 12.61
N ILE A 69 2.37 -9.18 12.70
CA ILE A 69 1.61 -8.80 13.90
C ILE A 69 0.16 -9.31 13.90
N SER A 70 -0.29 -9.91 12.80
CA SER A 70 -1.65 -10.46 12.66
C SER A 70 -1.73 -11.96 12.97
N ASN A 71 -0.57 -12.63 13.09
CA ASN A 71 -0.43 -14.03 13.50
C ASN A 71 -0.09 -14.13 14.99
#